data_AF-A0A5E8CJZ2-F1
#
_entry.id   AF-A0A5E8CJZ2-F1
#
_cell.length_a   1.000
_cell.length_b   1.000
_cell.length_c   1.000
_cell.angle_alpha   90.00
_cell.angle_beta   90.00
_cell.angle_gamma   90.00
#
_symmetry.space_group_name_H-M   'P 1'
#
loop_
_entity.id
_entity.type
_entity.pdbx_description
1 polymer ?
#
loop_
_entity_poly.entity_id
_entity_poly.type
_entity_poly.pdbx_seq_one_letter_code
_entity_poly.pdbx_strand_id
1 'polypeptide(L)'
;MSEIITEDIIDIIKNNVMRSTLFTTKNITKCELTDKFYPEDENNLIFYSLKGARAINQHHCYGSIVYHKENEKYLKYADMFYECYDNVIQHHSLQNKKINILRSSGKIETVLIPIFSPIKLFSDSRGLSIFVEISKNKIWKWVSFADKYSKSLKKNVLGVINLNPKLFEENLEIFFRVENTPLKEQRQQLLNTIKIELNKLAINYKITNPN
;
A
#
# COMPACT_ATOMS: atom_id res chain seq x y z
N MET A 1 6.51 26.72 -6.01
CA MET A 1 6.23 26.59 -7.45
C MET A 1 5.42 25.33 -7.65
N SER A 2 4.20 25.44 -8.17
CA SER A 2 3.41 24.29 -8.62
C SER A 2 4.10 23.69 -9.84
N GLU A 3 4.55 22.45 -9.72
CA GLU A 3 5.20 21.72 -10.81
C GLU A 3 4.16 21.42 -11.90
N ILE A 4 4.34 22.00 -13.09
CA ILE A 4 3.45 21.75 -14.23
C ILE A 4 3.77 20.35 -14.77
N ILE A 5 2.82 19.44 -14.63
CA ILE A 5 2.91 18.07 -15.14
C ILE A 5 1.92 17.94 -16.27
N THR A 6 2.37 17.38 -17.39
CA THR A 6 1.52 17.13 -18.54
C THR A 6 0.66 15.88 -18.30
N GLU A 7 -0.54 15.87 -18.89
CA GLU A 7 -1.44 14.71 -18.85
C GLU A 7 -0.74 13.46 -19.41
N ASP A 8 0.07 13.62 -20.45
CA ASP A 8 0.87 12.55 -21.07
C ASP A 8 1.78 11.81 -20.07
N ILE A 9 2.47 12.54 -19.19
CA ILE A 9 3.38 11.92 -18.20
C ILE A 9 2.58 11.09 -17.19
N ILE A 10 1.40 11.56 -16.79
CA ILE A 10 0.57 10.84 -15.84
C ILE A 10 0.03 9.56 -16.45
N ASP A 11 -0.34 9.56 -17.72
CA ASP A 11 -0.80 8.35 -18.40
C ASP A 11 0.33 7.35 -18.65
N ILE A 12 1.55 7.82 -18.94
CA ILE A 12 2.76 6.98 -18.95
C ILE A 12 2.95 6.31 -17.58
N ILE A 13 2.83 7.07 -16.49
CA ILE A 13 2.97 6.54 -15.12
C ILE A 13 1.90 5.49 -14.82
N LYS A 14 0.62 5.78 -15.11
CA LYS A 14 -0.49 4.82 -14.87
C LYS A 14 -0.25 3.51 -15.61
N ASN A 15 0.11 3.59 -16.89
CA ASN A 15 0.40 2.43 -17.73
C ASN A 15 1.57 1.62 -17.17
N ASN A 16 2.66 2.27 -16.76
CA ASN A 16 3.82 1.59 -16.24
C ASN A 16 3.58 0.97 -14.85
N VAL A 17 2.80 1.62 -13.98
CA VAL A 17 2.35 1.00 -12.71
C VAL A 17 1.56 -0.28 -13.00
N MET A 18 0.53 -0.22 -13.86
CA MET A 18 -0.24 -1.41 -14.23
C MET A 18 0.65 -2.52 -14.80
N ARG A 19 1.53 -2.18 -15.75
CA ARG A 19 2.48 -3.13 -16.33
C ARG A 19 3.37 -3.75 -15.27
N SER A 20 3.94 -2.96 -14.36
CA SER A 20 4.82 -3.46 -13.29
C SER A 20 4.11 -4.42 -12.31
N THR A 21 2.79 -4.31 -12.19
CA THR A 21 1.99 -5.19 -11.32
C THR A 21 1.40 -6.40 -12.05
N LEU A 22 1.37 -6.41 -13.38
CA LEU A 22 0.78 -7.48 -14.20
C LEU A 22 1.81 -8.29 -15.00
N PHE A 23 2.96 -7.68 -15.33
CA PHE A 23 4.00 -8.24 -16.18
C PHE A 23 5.39 -7.95 -15.58
N THR A 24 6.30 -8.92 -15.69
CA THR A 24 7.65 -8.84 -15.09
C THR A 24 8.74 -8.36 -16.05
N THR A 25 8.38 -7.83 -17.23
CA THR A 25 9.35 -7.39 -18.23
C THR A 25 9.83 -5.97 -17.96
N LYS A 26 11.16 -5.78 -17.97
CA LYS A 26 11.82 -4.49 -17.77
C LYS A 26 12.75 -4.19 -18.93
N ASN A 27 12.68 -2.96 -19.45
CA ASN A 27 13.64 -2.48 -20.43
C ASN A 27 14.72 -1.68 -19.69
N ILE A 28 15.92 -2.25 -19.64
CA ILE A 28 17.05 -1.71 -18.90
C ILE A 28 17.64 -0.43 -19.50
N THR A 29 17.17 0.02 -20.68
CA THR A 29 17.59 1.28 -21.31
C THR A 29 16.48 2.34 -21.35
N LYS A 30 15.31 2.08 -20.76
CA LYS A 30 14.14 2.98 -20.83
C LYS A 30 13.71 3.47 -19.44
N CYS A 31 13.53 4.78 -19.30
CA CYS A 31 12.90 5.38 -18.13
C CYS A 31 11.38 5.20 -18.21
N GLU A 32 10.81 4.32 -17.40
CA GLU A 32 9.39 3.98 -17.37
C GLU A 32 8.50 5.12 -16.83
N LEU A 33 9.09 6.20 -16.29
CA LEU A 33 8.33 7.38 -15.85
C LEU A 33 8.07 8.40 -16.98
N THR A 34 8.83 8.33 -18.07
CA THR A 34 8.79 9.33 -19.16
C THR A 34 8.89 8.73 -20.56
N ASP A 35 9.06 7.42 -20.65
CA ASP A 35 9.30 6.64 -21.85
C ASP A 35 10.57 6.99 -22.67
N LYS A 36 11.45 7.84 -22.13
CA LYS A 36 12.74 8.19 -22.76
C LYS A 36 13.76 7.05 -22.67
N PHE A 37 14.51 6.85 -23.74
CA PHE A 37 15.64 5.92 -23.81
C PHE A 37 16.94 6.60 -23.38
N TYR A 38 17.79 5.85 -22.70
CA TYR A 38 19.11 6.25 -22.22
C TYR A 38 20.14 5.21 -22.68
N PRO A 39 21.36 5.61 -23.04
CA PRO A 39 22.42 4.68 -23.42
C PRO A 39 22.72 3.68 -22.30
N GLU A 40 22.97 2.42 -22.64
CA GLU A 40 23.27 1.35 -21.66
C GLU A 40 24.58 1.61 -20.90
N ASP A 41 25.52 2.31 -21.54
CA ASP A 41 26.83 2.65 -21.00
C ASP A 41 26.78 3.78 -19.96
N GLU A 42 25.64 4.46 -19.85
CA GLU A 42 25.38 5.52 -18.88
C GLU A 42 24.52 4.96 -17.73
N ASN A 43 25.17 4.52 -16.65
CA ASN A 43 24.58 3.98 -15.40
C ASN A 43 23.68 4.98 -14.64
N ASN A 44 22.62 5.49 -15.29
CA ASN A 44 21.75 6.50 -14.72
C ASN A 44 20.32 6.00 -14.45
N LEU A 45 20.03 4.72 -14.76
CA LEU A 45 18.75 4.10 -14.49
C LEU A 45 18.76 3.39 -13.13
N ILE A 46 17.75 3.71 -12.32
CA ILE A 46 17.57 3.26 -10.94
C ILE A 46 16.33 2.38 -10.88
N PHE A 47 16.37 1.34 -10.06
CA PHE A 47 15.22 0.51 -9.75
C PHE A 47 14.51 1.03 -8.51
N TYR A 48 13.25 1.38 -8.67
CA TYR A 48 12.32 1.71 -7.60
C TYR A 48 11.33 0.58 -7.39
N SER A 49 11.00 0.24 -6.14
CA SER A 49 9.85 -0.62 -5.85
C SER A 49 8.73 0.24 -5.29
N LEU A 50 7.54 0.19 -5.92
CA LEU A 50 6.33 0.81 -5.39
C LEU A 50 6.14 0.42 -3.92
N LYS A 51 5.87 1.42 -3.07
CA LYS A 51 5.74 1.19 -1.63
C LYS A 51 4.57 0.27 -1.34
N GLY A 52 4.78 -0.67 -0.43
CA GLY A 52 3.78 -1.69 -0.08
C GLY A 52 3.60 -2.80 -1.12
N ALA A 53 4.16 -2.70 -2.34
CA ALA A 53 3.98 -3.72 -3.39
C ALA A 53 4.46 -5.10 -2.96
N ARG A 54 5.58 -5.16 -2.21
CA ARG A 54 6.11 -6.40 -1.62
C ARG A 54 5.12 -7.11 -0.69
N ALA A 55 4.21 -6.38 -0.04
CA ALA A 55 3.19 -6.96 0.82
C ALA A 55 2.07 -7.65 0.00
N ILE A 56 1.86 -7.20 -1.23
CA ILE A 56 0.89 -7.80 -2.16
C ILE A 56 1.50 -9.01 -2.84
N ASN A 57 2.70 -8.85 -3.37
CA ASN A 57 3.42 -9.90 -4.07
C ASN A 57 4.93 -9.75 -3.81
N GLN A 58 5.56 -10.83 -3.35
CA GLN A 58 6.96 -10.84 -2.95
C GLN A 58 7.93 -11.04 -4.12
N HIS A 59 7.42 -11.24 -5.33
CA HIS A 59 8.26 -11.30 -6.52
C HIS A 59 9.01 -9.98 -6.70
N HIS A 60 10.33 -10.03 -6.81
CA HIS A 60 11.19 -8.84 -6.81
C HIS A 60 10.86 -7.85 -7.94
N CYS A 61 10.42 -8.32 -9.11
CA CYS A 61 9.97 -7.42 -10.20
C CYS A 61 8.57 -6.83 -10.02
N TYR A 62 7.75 -7.35 -9.08
CA TYR A 62 6.38 -6.88 -8.93
C TYR A 62 6.37 -5.45 -8.37
N GLY A 63 5.68 -4.55 -9.06
CA GLY A 63 5.64 -3.14 -8.71
C GLY A 63 6.98 -2.43 -8.84
N SER A 64 7.96 -3.02 -9.53
CA SER A 64 9.23 -2.35 -9.80
C SER A 64 9.07 -1.34 -10.94
N ILE A 65 9.77 -0.21 -10.88
CA ILE A 65 9.82 0.83 -11.91
C ILE A 65 11.28 1.19 -12.16
N VAL A 66 11.70 1.16 -13.43
CA VAL A 66 13.03 1.62 -13.85
C VAL A 66 12.94 3.09 -14.26
N TYR A 67 13.78 3.96 -13.70
CA TYR A 67 13.70 5.39 -13.97
C TYR A 67 15.07 6.06 -13.97
N HIS A 68 15.18 7.18 -14.69
CA HIS A 68 16.37 8.04 -14.65
C HIS A 68 16.30 9.00 -13.47
N LYS A 69 17.41 9.25 -12.78
CA LYS A 69 17.49 10.11 -11.58
C LYS A 69 16.79 11.48 -11.71
N GLU A 70 16.87 12.10 -12.89
CA GLU A 70 16.22 13.40 -13.17
C GLU A 70 14.68 13.36 -13.07
N ASN A 71 14.10 12.16 -13.20
CA ASN A 71 12.67 11.92 -13.20
C ASN A 71 12.16 11.37 -11.85
N GLU A 72 13.02 11.27 -10.83
CA GLU A 72 12.67 10.73 -9.51
C GLU A 72 11.44 11.40 -8.88
N LYS A 73 11.32 12.71 -9.10
CA LYS A 73 10.18 13.53 -8.68
C LYS A 73 8.80 12.98 -9.10
N TYR A 74 8.73 12.15 -10.14
CA TYR A 74 7.50 11.55 -10.62
C TYR A 74 7.10 10.27 -9.88
N LEU A 75 8.02 9.64 -9.12
CA LEU A 75 7.75 8.44 -8.33
C LEU A 75 6.60 8.63 -7.34
N LYS A 76 6.47 9.84 -6.78
CA LYS A 76 5.35 10.19 -5.89
C LYS A 76 3.99 9.96 -6.55
N TYR A 77 3.85 10.21 -7.86
CA TYR A 77 2.61 9.95 -8.58
C TYR A 77 2.41 8.48 -8.91
N ALA A 78 3.50 7.73 -9.12
CA ALA A 78 3.44 6.28 -9.30
C ALA A 78 2.95 5.59 -8.01
N ASP A 79 3.52 5.96 -6.85
CA ASP A 79 3.04 5.52 -5.54
C ASP A 79 1.56 5.89 -5.34
N MET A 80 1.20 7.15 -5.60
CA MET A 80 -0.17 7.63 -5.41
C MET A 80 -1.18 6.91 -6.30
N PHE A 81 -0.83 6.62 -7.55
CA PHE A 81 -1.69 5.87 -8.45
C PHE A 81 -1.80 4.42 -8.01
N TYR A 82 -0.69 3.82 -7.56
CA TYR A 82 -0.68 2.46 -7.03
C TYR A 82 -1.59 2.31 -5.80
N GLU A 83 -1.60 3.29 -4.89
CA GLU A 83 -2.55 3.36 -3.78
C GLU A 83 -4.00 3.23 -4.27
N CYS A 84 -4.37 4.02 -5.28
CA CYS A 84 -5.71 3.99 -5.89
C CYS A 84 -5.99 2.68 -6.62
N TYR A 85 -5.04 2.21 -7.43
CA TYR A 85 -5.19 1.02 -8.26
C TYR A 85 -5.38 -0.25 -7.43
N ASP A 86 -4.60 -0.39 -6.35
CA ASP A 86 -4.60 -1.59 -5.52
C ASP A 86 -5.35 -1.42 -4.18
N ASN A 87 -6.01 -0.27 -3.98
CA ASN A 87 -6.73 0.10 -2.76
C ASN A 87 -5.89 -0.06 -1.48
N VAL A 88 -4.68 0.51 -1.50
CA VAL A 88 -3.74 0.46 -0.38
C VAL A 88 -3.46 1.84 0.22
N ILE A 89 -3.24 1.87 1.53
CA ILE A 89 -2.66 2.98 2.28
C ILE A 89 -1.24 2.58 2.63
N GLN A 90 -0.26 3.27 2.07
CA GLN A 90 1.15 2.91 2.26
C GLN A 90 1.71 3.34 3.61
N HIS A 91 1.17 4.39 4.21
CA HIS A 91 1.72 5.03 5.39
C HIS A 91 0.66 5.27 6.46
N HIS A 92 0.89 4.74 7.66
CA HIS A 92 -0.04 4.84 8.79
C HIS A 92 0.65 4.61 10.14
N SER A 93 0.03 5.10 11.21
CA SER A 93 0.56 5.05 12.58
C SER A 93 0.71 3.64 13.20
N LEU A 94 0.08 2.60 12.64
CA LEU A 94 0.28 1.22 13.11
C LEU A 94 1.63 0.61 12.68
N GLN A 95 2.35 1.22 11.75
CA GLN A 95 3.66 0.71 11.31
C GLN A 95 4.64 0.67 12.48
N ASN A 96 5.46 -0.38 12.53
CA ASN A 96 6.41 -0.67 13.60
C ASN A 96 5.80 -0.89 15.00
N LYS A 97 4.46 -1.01 15.12
CA LYS A 97 3.79 -1.41 16.37
C LYS A 97 3.69 -2.93 16.46
N LYS A 98 3.71 -3.43 17.70
CA LYS A 98 3.40 -4.83 17.99
C LYS A 98 1.89 -4.99 18.18
N ILE A 99 1.31 -6.02 17.57
CA ILE A 99 -0.10 -6.37 17.70
C ILE A 99 -0.29 -7.84 18.05
N ASN A 100 -1.37 -8.15 18.73
CA ASN A 100 -1.87 -9.49 18.93
C ASN A 100 -2.71 -9.93 17.74
N ILE A 101 -2.50 -11.15 17.27
CA ILE A 101 -3.29 -11.79 16.22
C ILE A 101 -3.75 -13.18 16.66
N LEU A 102 -4.88 -13.64 16.15
CA LEU A 102 -5.38 -14.99 16.36
C LEU A 102 -4.85 -15.93 15.25
N ARG A 103 -4.09 -16.95 15.63
CA ARG A 103 -3.61 -18.00 14.72
C ARG A 103 -4.75 -18.97 14.37
N SER A 104 -4.61 -19.70 13.26
CA SER A 104 -5.57 -20.74 12.89
C SER A 104 -5.74 -21.80 14.00
N SER A 105 -4.65 -22.09 14.73
CA SER A 105 -4.62 -22.95 15.91
C SER A 105 -5.43 -22.44 17.10
N GLY A 106 -5.90 -21.19 17.08
CA GLY A 106 -6.59 -20.55 18.21
C GLY A 106 -5.67 -19.87 19.22
N LYS A 107 -4.35 -20.01 19.08
CA LYS A 107 -3.38 -19.30 19.91
C LYS A 107 -3.32 -17.81 19.53
N ILE A 108 -3.27 -16.93 20.53
CA ILE A 108 -2.94 -15.52 20.35
C ILE A 108 -1.41 -15.39 20.29
N GLU A 109 -0.92 -14.68 19.28
CA GLU A 109 0.50 -14.42 19.06
C GLU A 109 0.72 -12.92 18.87
N THR A 110 1.77 -12.38 19.50
CA THR A 110 2.19 -10.99 19.29
C THR A 110 3.18 -10.92 18.13
N VAL A 111 2.88 -10.08 17.15
CA VAL A 111 3.65 -9.89 15.92
C VAL A 111 3.98 -8.42 15.70
N LEU A 112 5.02 -8.13 14.93
CA LEU A 112 5.37 -6.77 14.52
C LEU A 112 4.66 -6.44 13.20
N ILE A 113 4.14 -5.23 13.09
CA ILE A 113 3.74 -4.64 11.81
C ILE A 113 5.01 -4.02 11.19
N PRO A 114 5.51 -4.51 10.05
CA PRO A 114 6.69 -3.93 9.40
C PRO A 114 6.49 -2.48 9.00
N ILE A 115 7.59 -1.74 8.91
CA ILE A 115 7.57 -0.34 8.44
C ILE A 115 7.04 -0.18 7.00
N PHE A 116 7.16 -1.22 6.17
CA PHE A 116 6.65 -1.22 4.80
C PHE A 116 5.24 -1.80 4.66
N SER A 117 4.63 -2.27 5.75
CA SER A 117 3.29 -2.88 5.69
C SER A 117 2.26 -1.81 5.37
N PRO A 118 1.49 -1.95 4.29
CA PRO A 118 0.34 -1.10 4.04
C PRO A 118 -0.90 -1.62 4.78
N ILE A 119 -1.93 -0.77 4.86
CA ILE A 119 -3.32 -1.21 5.04
C ILE A 119 -3.93 -1.41 3.65
N LYS A 120 -4.60 -2.52 3.42
CA LYS A 120 -5.30 -2.80 2.16
C LYS A 120 -6.79 -2.97 2.40
N LEU A 121 -7.59 -2.36 1.54
CA LEU A 121 -9.00 -2.64 1.44
C LEU A 121 -9.23 -3.78 0.43
N PHE A 122 -9.64 -4.94 0.91
CA PHE A 122 -10.09 -6.02 0.05
C PHE A 122 -11.58 -5.84 -0.29
N SER A 123 -11.94 -6.12 -1.54
CA SER A 123 -13.33 -6.07 -2.03
C SER A 123 -14.18 -7.25 -1.55
N ASP A 124 -13.56 -8.27 -0.94
CA ASP A 124 -14.26 -9.41 -0.37
C ASP A 124 -14.51 -9.24 1.14
N SER A 125 -15.00 -10.31 1.78
CA SER A 125 -15.29 -10.33 3.23
C SER A 125 -14.10 -10.02 4.16
N ARG A 126 -12.87 -9.85 3.65
CA ARG A 126 -11.72 -9.46 4.46
C ARG A 126 -11.75 -7.98 4.86
N GLY A 127 -12.40 -7.11 4.07
CA GLY A 127 -12.44 -5.67 4.30
C GLY A 127 -11.05 -5.05 4.48
N LEU A 128 -10.94 -4.07 5.38
CA LEU A 128 -9.64 -3.50 5.77
C LEU A 128 -8.78 -4.54 6.48
N SER A 129 -7.55 -4.68 6.01
CA SER A 129 -6.57 -5.64 6.51
C SER A 129 -5.18 -5.03 6.54
N ILE A 130 -4.34 -5.51 7.45
CA ILE A 130 -2.94 -5.10 7.58
C ILE A 130 -2.02 -6.29 7.34
N PHE A 131 -0.84 -6.02 6.80
CA PHE A 131 0.15 -7.04 6.50
C PHE A 131 1.11 -7.23 7.69
N VAL A 132 1.29 -8.47 8.13
CA VAL A 132 2.14 -8.77 9.28
C VAL A 132 3.08 -9.92 9.00
N GLU A 133 4.22 -9.90 9.67
CA GLU A 133 5.14 -11.03 9.75
C GLU A 133 4.72 -11.93 10.90
N ILE A 134 4.37 -13.18 10.61
CA ILE A 134 4.05 -14.17 11.62
C ILE A 134 5.20 -15.16 11.74
N SER A 135 5.61 -15.44 12.98
CA SER A 135 6.71 -16.34 13.36
C SER A 135 8.11 -15.92 12.88
N LYS A 136 9.14 -16.54 13.47
CA LYS A 136 10.55 -16.36 13.09
C LYS A 136 10.88 -16.81 11.65
N ASN A 137 9.96 -17.51 10.98
CA ASN A 137 10.18 -18.07 9.64
C ASN A 137 9.77 -17.12 8.50
N LYS A 138 9.59 -15.82 8.77
CA LYS A 138 9.23 -14.80 7.76
C LYS A 138 7.97 -15.17 6.97
N ILE A 139 6.97 -15.73 7.65
CA ILE A 139 5.68 -16.05 7.02
C ILE A 139 4.83 -14.80 7.06
N TRP A 140 4.44 -14.28 5.90
CA TRP A 140 3.70 -13.05 5.82
C TRP A 140 2.21 -13.29 5.63
N LYS A 141 1.37 -12.45 6.24
CA LYS A 141 -0.08 -12.62 6.16
C LYS A 141 -0.86 -11.31 6.27
N TRP A 142 -1.98 -11.27 5.56
CA TRP A 142 -3.04 -10.29 5.77
C TRP A 142 -3.93 -10.68 6.94
N VAL A 143 -4.07 -9.76 7.91
CA VAL A 143 -4.98 -9.91 9.06
C VAL A 143 -6.04 -8.82 9.01
N SER A 144 -7.31 -9.23 9.10
CA SER A 144 -8.45 -8.33 9.01
C SER A 144 -8.60 -7.49 10.28
N PHE A 145 -9.05 -6.25 10.12
CA PHE A 145 -9.34 -5.36 11.25
C PHE A 145 -10.56 -5.84 12.04
N ALA A 146 -11.63 -6.20 11.33
CA ALA A 146 -12.87 -6.72 11.90
C ALA A 146 -12.78 -8.20 12.29
N ASP A 147 -13.58 -8.56 13.29
CA ASP A 147 -13.97 -9.94 13.54
C ASP A 147 -14.73 -10.50 12.33
N LYS A 148 -14.54 -11.78 12.07
CA LYS A 148 -15.26 -12.47 10.98
C LYS A 148 -15.52 -13.93 11.29
N TYR A 149 -16.61 -14.45 10.74
CA TYR A 149 -16.83 -15.89 10.72
C TYR A 149 -16.03 -16.53 9.59
N SER A 150 -15.11 -17.43 9.92
CA SER A 150 -14.39 -18.24 8.94
C SER A 150 -15.22 -19.46 8.58
N LYS A 151 -15.74 -19.51 7.35
CA LYS A 151 -16.49 -20.69 6.84
C LYS A 151 -15.64 -21.96 6.85
N SER A 152 -14.35 -21.85 6.51
CA SER A 152 -13.43 -23.01 6.46
C SER A 152 -13.10 -23.55 7.86
N LEU A 153 -12.90 -22.67 8.84
CA LEU A 153 -12.62 -23.07 10.22
C LEU A 153 -13.89 -23.28 11.07
N LYS A 154 -15.07 -22.98 10.50
CA LYS A 154 -16.38 -22.97 11.16
C LYS A 154 -16.40 -22.25 12.52
N LYS A 155 -15.64 -21.15 12.64
CA LYS A 155 -15.52 -20.38 13.89
C LYS A 155 -15.35 -18.89 13.64
N ASN A 156 -15.64 -18.09 14.67
CA ASN A 156 -15.29 -16.68 14.70
C ASN A 156 -13.77 -16.52 14.81
N VAL A 157 -13.23 -15.64 13.99
CA VAL A 157 -11.84 -15.21 13.99
C VAL A 157 -11.83 -13.76 14.43
N LEU A 158 -11.20 -13.51 15.57
CA LEU A 158 -11.07 -12.16 16.11
C LEU A 158 -10.13 -11.32 15.21
N GLY A 159 -10.57 -10.10 14.92
CA GLY A 159 -9.84 -9.12 14.15
C GLY A 159 -8.82 -8.34 14.99
N VAL A 160 -8.04 -7.52 14.33
CA VAL A 160 -6.98 -6.72 14.98
C VAL A 160 -7.56 -5.75 16.01
N ILE A 161 -8.75 -5.19 15.79
CA ILE A 161 -9.35 -4.21 16.71
C ILE A 161 -9.63 -4.85 18.07
N ASN A 162 -10.40 -5.94 18.09
CA ASN A 162 -10.80 -6.62 19.33
C ASN A 162 -9.61 -7.21 20.08
N LEU A 163 -8.56 -7.63 19.37
CA LEU A 163 -7.35 -8.17 20.00
C LEU A 163 -6.41 -7.09 20.54
N ASN A 164 -6.59 -5.83 20.14
CA ASN A 164 -5.68 -4.72 20.46
C ASN A 164 -6.43 -3.42 20.82
N PRO A 165 -7.40 -3.44 21.75
CA PRO A 165 -8.30 -2.30 21.99
C PRO A 165 -7.55 -1.00 22.30
N LYS A 166 -6.48 -1.07 23.11
CA LYS A 166 -5.64 0.09 23.46
C LYS A 166 -5.04 0.82 22.27
N LEU A 167 -4.74 0.13 21.17
CA LEU A 167 -4.18 0.77 19.96
C LEU A 167 -5.22 1.57 19.18
N PHE A 168 -6.52 1.33 19.44
CA PHE A 168 -7.64 1.98 18.77
C PHE A 168 -8.43 2.90 19.71
N GLU A 169 -7.97 3.08 20.95
CA GLU A 169 -8.41 4.18 21.83
C GLU A 169 -7.88 5.53 21.31
N GLU A 170 -6.69 5.53 20.69
CA GLU A 170 -6.09 6.67 20.00
C GLU A 170 -6.52 6.77 18.53
N ASN A 171 -6.26 7.91 17.89
CA ASN A 171 -6.48 8.09 16.47
C ASN A 171 -5.53 7.22 15.63
N LEU A 172 -6.09 6.41 14.74
CA LEU A 172 -5.35 5.85 13.61
C LEU A 172 -4.97 6.98 12.65
N GLU A 173 -3.73 7.43 12.70
CA GLU A 173 -3.23 8.38 11.70
C GLU A 173 -2.95 7.69 10.37
N ILE A 174 -3.52 8.24 9.30
CA ILE A 174 -3.34 7.83 7.91
C ILE A 174 -2.69 9.00 7.16
N PHE A 175 -1.52 8.77 6.58
CA PHE A 175 -0.77 9.79 5.86
C PHE A 175 -1.13 9.73 4.38
N PHE A 176 -2.04 10.60 3.93
CA PHE A 176 -2.64 10.52 2.61
C PHE A 176 -2.81 11.91 2.00
N ARG A 177 -2.06 12.19 0.94
CA ARG A 177 -2.18 13.45 0.18
C ARG A 177 -3.38 13.38 -0.77
N VAL A 178 -4.14 14.45 -0.95
CA VAL A 178 -5.23 14.49 -1.97
C VAL A 178 -5.08 15.69 -2.89
N GLU A 179 -4.86 16.85 -2.29
CA GLU A 179 -4.82 18.13 -3.00
C GLU A 179 -3.55 18.31 -3.84
N ASN A 180 -3.67 19.14 -4.89
CA ASN A 180 -2.57 19.54 -5.77
C ASN A 180 -1.86 18.34 -6.45
N THR A 181 -2.63 17.32 -6.80
CA THR A 181 -2.14 16.16 -7.57
C THR A 181 -2.95 15.97 -8.84
N PRO A 182 -2.35 15.51 -9.95
CA PRO A 182 -3.08 15.10 -11.15
C PRO A 182 -4.01 13.90 -10.96
N LEU A 183 -3.98 13.26 -9.78
CA LEU A 183 -4.79 12.08 -9.42
C LEU A 183 -5.87 12.44 -8.39
N LYS A 184 -6.19 13.73 -8.21
CA LYS A 184 -7.06 14.24 -7.14
C LYS A 184 -8.38 13.47 -7.05
N GLU A 185 -9.03 13.21 -8.19
CA GLU A 185 -10.34 12.54 -8.22
C GLU A 185 -10.24 11.09 -7.75
N GLN A 186 -9.31 10.30 -8.30
CA GLN A 186 -9.11 8.90 -7.91
C GLN A 186 -8.71 8.79 -6.43
N ARG A 187 -7.89 9.74 -5.95
CA ARG A 187 -7.46 9.78 -4.55
C ARG A 187 -8.60 10.15 -3.61
N GLN A 188 -9.46 11.10 -4.01
CA GLN A 188 -10.65 11.44 -3.24
C GLN A 188 -11.63 10.26 -3.17
N GLN A 189 -11.81 9.53 -4.27
CA GLN A 189 -12.63 8.31 -4.31
C GLN A 189 -12.09 7.24 -3.35
N LEU A 190 -10.79 6.92 -3.41
CA LEU A 190 -10.17 5.97 -2.47
C LEU A 190 -10.36 6.43 -1.03
N LEU A 191 -10.07 7.69 -0.73
CA LEU A 191 -10.20 8.24 0.62
C LEU A 191 -11.64 8.11 1.14
N ASN A 192 -12.64 8.41 0.31
CA ASN A 192 -14.05 8.28 0.69
C ASN A 192 -14.40 6.82 1.02
N THR A 193 -13.98 5.87 0.20
CA THR A 193 -14.20 4.44 0.44
C THR A 193 -13.54 3.98 1.74
N ILE A 194 -12.30 4.40 1.98
CA ILE A 194 -11.58 4.08 3.22
C ILE A 194 -12.27 4.67 4.44
N LYS A 195 -12.73 5.92 4.38
CA LYS A 195 -13.47 6.56 5.47
C LYS A 195 -14.76 5.80 5.80
N ILE A 196 -15.49 5.35 4.78
CA ILE A 196 -16.69 4.52 4.96
C ILE A 196 -16.35 3.25 5.75
N GLU A 197 -15.28 2.55 5.35
CA GLU A 197 -14.88 1.31 6.02
C GLU A 197 -14.36 1.55 7.45
N LEU A 198 -13.57 2.60 7.68
CA LEU A 198 -13.12 2.97 9.03
C LEU A 198 -14.30 3.34 9.95
N ASN A 199 -15.30 4.07 9.43
CA ASN A 199 -16.51 4.41 10.18
C ASN A 199 -17.32 3.16 10.54
N LYS A 200 -17.46 2.19 9.63
CA LYS A 200 -18.13 0.89 9.91
C LYS A 200 -17.44 0.13 11.03
N LEU A 201 -16.12 0.26 11.14
CA LEU A 201 -15.31 -0.36 12.19
C LEU A 201 -15.28 0.42 13.51
N ALA A 202 -15.95 1.59 13.57
CA ALA A 202 -15.92 2.49 14.71
C ALA A 202 -14.51 2.86 15.18
N ILE A 203 -13.56 2.98 14.24
CA ILE A 203 -12.18 3.40 14.53
C ILE A 203 -12.11 4.92 14.52
N ASN A 204 -11.52 5.53 15.54
CA ASN A 204 -11.11 6.93 15.48
C ASN A 204 -9.90 7.06 14.56
N TYR A 205 -9.96 7.96 13.57
CA TYR A 205 -8.87 8.16 12.63
C TYR A 205 -8.65 9.64 12.31
N LYS A 206 -7.43 9.95 11.89
CA LYS A 206 -7.03 11.27 11.42
C LYS A 206 -6.32 11.13 10.08
N ILE A 207 -6.74 11.93 9.10
CA ILE A 207 -6.05 12.03 7.82
C ILE A 207 -5.03 13.17 7.94
N THR A 208 -3.75 12.84 7.78
CA THR A 208 -2.65 13.80 7.79
C THR A 208 -2.14 13.95 6.37
N ASN A 209 -2.05 15.18 5.87
CA ASN A 209 -1.41 15.43 4.59
C ASN A 209 0.11 15.48 4.80
N PRO A 210 0.89 14.51 4.31
CA PRO A 210 2.34 14.57 4.45
C PRO A 210 2.86 15.75 3.61
N ASN A 211 3.72 16.58 4.21
CA ASN A 211 4.41 17.68 3.53
C ASN A 211 5.27 17.16 2.36
#